data_AF-A0A950APN3-F1
#
_entry.id   AF-A0A950APN3-F1
#
_cell.length_a   1.000
_cell.length_b   1.000
_cell.length_c   1.000
_cell.angle_alpha   90.00
_cell.angle_beta   90.00
_cell.angle_gamma   90.00
#
_symmetry.space_group_name_H-M   'P 1'
#
loop_
_entity.id
_entity.type
_entity.pdbx_description
1 polymer ?
#
loop_
_entity_poly.entity_id
_entity_poly.type
_entity_poly.pdbx_seq_one_letter_code
_entity_poly.pdbx_strand_id
1 'polypeptide(L)'
;MHIRGIIQSAALEEHPPDSGTIEMVLRVQGVGPSQPRTLVIPYARLLQDESLDPDAIARRGFEAEIEPDEDGRWIIQTIAFASRILRPPN
;
A
#
# COMPACT_ATOMS: atom_id res chain seq x y z
N MET A 1 -12.89 -4.68 -0.79
CA MET A 1 -13.40 -3.29 -0.92
C MET A 1 -12.50 -2.59 -1.92
N HIS A 2 -13.09 -1.98 -2.93
CA HIS A 2 -12.35 -1.34 -4.00
C HIS A 2 -11.95 0.10 -3.67
N ILE A 3 -10.66 0.43 -3.85
CA ILE A 3 -10.11 1.76 -3.56
C ILE A 3 -9.17 2.23 -4.66
N ARG A 4 -9.22 3.52 -4.97
CA ARG A 4 -8.36 4.17 -5.96
C ARG A 4 -7.79 5.45 -5.36
N GLY A 5 -6.56 5.76 -5.69
CA GLY A 5 -5.91 6.96 -5.19
C GLY A 5 -4.47 7.08 -5.63
N ILE A 6 -3.67 7.76 -4.82
CA ILE A 6 -2.24 7.96 -5.04
C ILE A 6 -1.49 7.50 -3.80
N ILE A 7 -0.42 6.75 -4.01
CA ILE A 7 0.50 6.39 -2.93
C ILE A 7 1.30 7.64 -2.56
N GLN A 8 1.08 8.15 -1.36
CA GLN A 8 1.84 9.25 -0.81
C GLN A 8 3.24 8.79 -0.40
N SER A 9 3.32 7.67 0.31
CA SER A 9 4.57 7.02 0.71
C SER A 9 4.37 5.51 0.85
N ALA A 10 5.46 4.78 0.65
CA ALA A 10 5.56 3.35 0.92
C ALA A 10 6.80 3.13 1.79
N ALA A 11 6.69 2.32 2.84
CA ALA A 11 7.80 1.99 3.71
C ALA A 11 7.72 0.52 4.11
N LEU A 12 8.87 -0.15 4.14
CA LEU A 12 9.01 -1.45 4.80
C LEU A 12 9.30 -1.19 6.27
N GLU A 13 8.37 -1.58 7.13
CA GLU A 13 8.49 -1.39 8.56
C GLU A 13 7.93 -2.59 9.31
N GLU A 14 8.40 -2.77 10.54
CA GLU A 14 7.84 -3.79 11.41
C GLU A 14 6.43 -3.39 11.82
N HIS A 15 5.45 -4.22 11.43
CA HIS A 15 4.06 -3.86 11.59
C HIS A 15 3.21 -5.11 11.90
N PRO A 16 2.48 -5.14 13.04
CA PRO A 16 2.54 -4.16 14.13
C PRO A 16 3.94 -4.11 14.78
N PRO A 17 4.28 -3.03 15.51
CA PRO A 17 5.57 -2.93 16.20
C PRO A 17 5.77 -4.08 17.19
N ASP A 18 7.02 -4.51 17.35
CA ASP A 18 7.44 -5.65 18.19
C ASP A 18 6.89 -7.03 17.76
N SER A 19 6.33 -7.14 16.55
CA SER A 19 5.86 -8.41 15.96
C SER A 19 6.96 -9.25 15.33
N GLY A 20 8.14 -8.66 15.08
CA GLY A 20 9.21 -9.25 14.28
C GLY A 20 8.86 -9.45 12.79
N THR A 21 7.69 -8.95 12.33
CA THR A 21 7.21 -9.12 10.96
C THR A 21 7.31 -7.81 10.19
N ILE A 22 8.10 -7.81 9.11
CA ILE A 22 8.24 -6.66 8.21
C ILE A 22 7.13 -6.69 7.17
N GLU A 23 6.28 -5.66 7.18
CA GLU A 23 5.24 -5.46 6.18
C GLU A 23 5.51 -4.15 5.41
N MET A 24 4.87 -3.98 4.26
CA MET A 24 4.91 -2.70 3.57
C MET A 24 3.68 -1.88 3.93
N VAL A 25 3.91 -0.73 4.55
CA VAL A 25 2.87 0.22 4.94
C VAL A 25 2.78 1.32 3.90
N LEU A 26 1.59 1.47 3.32
CA LEU A 26 1.28 2.50 2.33
C LEU A 26 0.46 3.61 2.97
N ARG A 27 0.93 4.85 2.83
CA ARG A 27 0.09 6.03 3.06
C ARG A 27 -0.49 6.46 1.73
N VAL A 28 -1.80 6.66 1.68
CA VAL A 28 -2.53 6.97 0.44
C VAL A 28 -3.33 8.26 0.57
N GLN A 29 -3.49 8.94 -0.56
CA GLN A 29 -4.24 10.18 -0.69
C GLN A 29 -5.13 10.16 -1.93
N GLY A 30 -6.10 11.08 -2.00
CA GLY A 30 -7.09 11.10 -3.09
C GLY A 30 -8.13 9.97 -3.03
N VAL A 31 -8.17 9.24 -1.90
CA VAL A 31 -9.18 8.23 -1.58
C VAL A 31 -10.45 8.90 -1.03
N GLY A 32 -11.59 8.22 -1.10
CA GLY A 32 -12.89 8.74 -0.66
C GLY A 32 -12.92 9.09 0.84
N PRO A 33 -13.89 9.93 1.29
CA PRO A 33 -13.93 10.45 2.67
C PRO A 33 -14.06 9.39 3.76
N SER A 34 -14.64 8.23 3.44
CA SER A 34 -14.82 7.10 4.36
C SER A 34 -13.82 5.97 4.13
N GLN A 35 -12.81 6.18 3.27
CA GLN A 35 -11.83 5.17 2.93
C GLN A 35 -10.56 5.32 3.78
N PRO A 36 -9.87 4.21 4.08
CA PRO A 36 -8.65 4.24 4.87
C PRO A 36 -7.52 4.97 4.13
N ARG A 37 -6.71 5.70 4.90
CA ARG A 37 -5.52 6.41 4.42
C ARG A 37 -4.22 5.64 4.65
N THR A 38 -4.31 4.51 5.35
CA THR A 38 -3.19 3.61 5.60
C THR A 38 -3.61 2.22 5.15
N LEU A 39 -2.81 1.62 4.28
CA LEU A 39 -2.99 0.26 3.79
C LEU A 39 -1.73 -0.55 4.10
N VAL A 40 -1.89 -1.85 4.26
CA VAL A 40 -0.79 -2.77 4.58
C VAL A 40 -0.70 -3.83 3.49
N ILE A 41 0.51 -4.09 3.03
CA ILE A 41 0.83 -5.23 2.16
C ILE A 41 1.59 -6.24 3.01
N PRO A 42 1.03 -7.44 3.23
CA PRO A 42 1.68 -8.47 4.02
C PRO A 42 2.98 -8.94 3.38
N TYR A 43 3.94 -9.36 4.20
CA TYR A 43 5.24 -9.86 3.74
C TYR A 43 5.14 -10.96 2.67
N ALA A 44 4.20 -11.89 2.83
CA ALA A 44 3.98 -12.98 1.89
C ALA A 44 3.65 -12.49 0.47
N ARG A 45 3.02 -11.32 0.33
CA ARG A 45 2.74 -10.70 -0.97
C ARG A 45 3.96 -10.03 -1.57
N LEU A 46 4.78 -9.37 -0.75
CA LEU A 46 6.04 -8.77 -1.21
C LEU A 46 6.98 -9.80 -1.83
N LEU A 47 6.99 -11.02 -1.28
CA LEU A 47 7.78 -12.13 -1.84
C LEU A 47 7.28 -12.66 -3.19
N GLN A 48 6.03 -12.41 -3.54
CA GLN A 48 5.39 -12.93 -4.74
C GLN A 48 5.38 -11.94 -5.90
N ASP A 49 5.62 -10.65 -5.63
CA ASP A 49 5.48 -9.58 -6.61
C ASP A 49 6.62 -8.56 -6.47
N GLU A 50 7.61 -8.66 -7.35
CA GLU A 50 8.78 -7.77 -7.40
C GLU A 50 8.42 -6.34 -7.82
N SER A 51 7.21 -6.08 -8.33
CA SER A 51 6.75 -4.72 -8.64
C SER A 51 6.36 -3.91 -7.40
N LEU A 52 6.27 -4.57 -6.23
CA LEU A 52 5.97 -3.99 -4.93
C LEU A 52 7.22 -3.44 -4.23
N ASP A 53 8.08 -2.76 -4.99
CA ASP A 53 9.22 -2.02 -4.45
C ASP A 53 8.74 -0.66 -3.91
N PRO A 54 8.97 -0.33 -2.62
CA PRO A 54 8.56 0.94 -2.00
C PRO A 54 8.99 2.18 -2.79
N ASP A 55 10.21 2.18 -3.33
CA ASP A 55 10.79 3.31 -4.05
C ASP A 55 10.18 3.45 -5.45
N ALA A 56 9.77 2.34 -6.06
CA ALA A 56 9.15 2.32 -7.38
C ALA A 56 7.67 2.69 -7.37
N ILE A 57 6.96 2.46 -6.26
CA ILE A 57 5.51 2.68 -6.17
C ILE A 57 5.11 4.00 -5.52
N ALA A 58 6.03 4.64 -4.79
CA ALA A 58 5.80 5.95 -4.22
C ALA A 58 5.35 6.95 -5.31
N ARG A 59 4.35 7.78 -4.99
CA ARG A 59 3.78 8.81 -5.88
C ARG A 59 3.10 8.27 -7.15
N ARG A 60 2.84 6.96 -7.23
CA ARG A 60 2.04 6.37 -8.32
C ARG A 60 0.55 6.37 -7.99
N GLY A 61 -0.25 6.52 -9.03
CA GLY A 61 -1.67 6.20 -8.95
C GLY A 61 -1.86 4.69 -8.80
N PHE A 62 -2.81 4.28 -7.97
CA PHE A 62 -3.09 2.88 -7.71
C PHE A 62 -4.60 2.59 -7.71
N GLU A 63 -4.90 1.32 -7.93
CA GLU A 63 -6.21 0.71 -7.77
C GLU A 63 -6.02 -0.60 -7.01
N ALA A 64 -6.77 -0.82 -5.94
CA ALA A 64 -6.59 -1.98 -5.08
C ALA A 64 -7.91 -2.53 -4.53
N GLU A 65 -7.92 -3.83 -4.26
CA GLU A 65 -8.89 -4.46 -3.36
C GLU A 65 -8.28 -4.59 -1.97
N ILE A 66 -9.02 -4.10 -0.97
CA ILE A 66 -8.62 -4.12 0.43
C ILE A 66 -9.67 -4.78 1.32
N GLU A 67 -9.22 -5.42 2.39
CA GLU A 67 -10.07 -6.05 3.39
C GLU A 67 -9.59 -5.72 4.80
N PRO A 68 -10.50 -5.59 5.77
CA PRO A 68 -10.10 -5.45 7.17
C PRO A 68 -9.56 -6.77 7.70
N ASP A 69 -8.45 -6.70 8.43
CA ASP A 69 -7.91 -7.80 9.23
C ASP A 69 -8.64 -7.93 10.58
N GLU A 70 -8.35 -8.99 11.33
CA GLU A 70 -8.87 -9.22 12.69
C GLU A 70 -8.49 -8.09 13.65
N ASP A 71 -7.35 -7.44 13.42
CA ASP A 71 -6.86 -6.26 14.18
C ASP A 71 -7.41 -4.91 13.67
N GLY A 72 -8.34 -4.92 12.71
CA GLY A 72 -8.92 -3.69 12.13
C GLY A 72 -7.99 -2.94 11.16
N ARG A 73 -6.90 -3.58 10.74
CA ARG A 73 -5.96 -3.08 9.73
C ARG A 73 -6.54 -3.26 8.33
N TRP A 74 -6.14 -2.44 7.37
CA TRP A 74 -6.61 -2.59 5.98
C TRP A 74 -5.54 -3.26 5.13
N ILE A 75 -5.78 -4.53 4.82
CA ILE A 75 -4.85 -5.39 4.09
C ILE A 75 -5.17 -5.33 2.60
N ILE A 76 -4.14 -5.19 1.78
CA ILE A 76 -4.26 -5.24 0.33
C ILE A 76 -4.30 -6.69 -0.13
N GLN A 77 -5.37 -7.05 -0.82
CA GLN A 77 -5.53 -8.34 -1.47
C GLN A 77 -4.94 -8.33 -2.87
N THR A 78 -5.22 -7.27 -3.64
CA THR A 78 -4.68 -7.06 -4.98
C THR A 78 -4.41 -5.57 -5.18
N ILE A 79 -3.36 -5.24 -5.94
CA ILE A 79 -3.02 -3.86 -6.30
C ILE A 79 -2.52 -3.80 -7.73
N ALA A 80 -2.94 -2.77 -8.44
CA ALA A 80 -2.44 -2.42 -9.77
C ALA A 80 -2.00 -0.96 -9.77
N PHE A 81 -0.89 -0.68 -10.44
CA PHE A 81 -0.33 0.66 -10.54
C PHE A 81 -0.60 1.25 -11.93
N ALA A 82 -0.95 2.54 -11.97
CA ALA A 82 -1.02 3.27 -13.22
C ALA A 82 0.35 3.27 -13.91
N SER A 83 0.39 3.11 -15.23
CA SER A 83 1.63 3.08 -16.02
C SER A 83 2.41 4.40 -16.01
N ARG A 84 1.80 5.50 -15.54
CA ARG A 84 2.40 6.84 -15.52
C ARG A 84 2.68 7.30 -14.08
N ILE A 85 3.94 7.65 -13.81
CA ILE A 85 4.36 8.33 -12.58
C ILE A 85 3.82 9.76 -12.62
N LEU A 86 3.06 10.17 -11.61
CA LEU A 86 2.40 11.49 -11.58
C LEU A 86 3.35 12.64 -11.19
N ARG A 87 4.54 12.34 -10.64
CA ARG A 87 5.59 13.33 -10.35
C ARG A 87 6.98 12.66 -10.25
N PRO A 88 8.00 13.09 -11.03
CA PRO A 88 9.36 12.57 -10.88
C PRO A 88 9.97 12.98 -9.52
N PRO A 89 10.89 12.19 -8.94
CA PRO A 89 11.68 12.60 -7.80
C PRO A 89 12.59 13.77 -8.19
N ASN A 90 12.69 14.75 -7.29
CA ASN A 90 13.50 15.95 -7.42
C ASN A 90 14.68 15.85 -6.47
#